data_AF-A0A3S2XS91-F1
#
_entry.id   AF-A0A3S2XS91-F1
#
_cell.length_a   1.000
_cell.length_b   1.000
_cell.length_c   1.000
_cell.angle_alpha   90.00
_cell.angle_beta   90.00
_cell.angle_gamma   90.00
#
_symmetry.space_group_name_H-M   'P 1'
#
loop_
_entity.id
_entity.type
_entity.pdbx_description
1 polymer ?
#
loop_
_entity_poly.entity_id
_entity_poly.type
_entity_poly.pdbx_seq_one_letter_code
_entity_poly.pdbx_strand_id
1 'polypeptide(L)'
;MKNPFPHADADRHEIWEMLVRRDIEARVAGDWELHAADIHRPSFFRIDARGADAPDRWRLAASDGEGYRAHWEGSVPQRAETRDRDTVSAALHDATTLRDIDVNGDVALAHKKMDGAGAPAQTLYLCRRIDGRWWIAGILGALPDPMGTRPPAAAKVAPPSRQHKTAGPYSPVLEVRPGRIVVISGQAALDLDGTVPTQEFKAQSRITLENCLTQLQAAGCDFADVFKVNVFLTDLSDWPAFNEVYREIMPEPHPVRTAVQAGLLDTFQVEIEMWAVRS
;
A
#
# COMPACT_ATOMS: atom_id res chain seq x y z
N MET A 1 0.79 -31.69 -15.32
CA MET A 1 1.94 -30.94 -14.77
C MET A 1 2.79 -31.86 -13.90
N LYS A 2 4.12 -31.78 -13.93
CA LYS A 2 5.00 -32.58 -13.05
C LYS A 2 5.24 -31.85 -11.72
N ASN A 3 5.22 -32.57 -10.61
CA ASN A 3 5.55 -32.05 -9.28
C ASN A 3 6.96 -31.41 -9.32
N PRO A 4 7.11 -30.12 -8.96
CA PRO A 4 8.39 -29.43 -9.00
C PRO A 4 9.32 -29.81 -7.83
N PHE A 5 8.78 -30.45 -6.79
CA PHE A 5 9.55 -30.92 -5.64
C PHE A 5 9.94 -32.39 -5.86
N PRO A 6 11.24 -32.75 -5.78
CA PRO A 6 11.67 -34.13 -5.92
C PRO A 6 11.23 -34.96 -4.71
N HIS A 7 11.16 -36.29 -4.85
CA HIS A 7 10.83 -37.20 -3.73
C HIS A 7 11.78 -37.10 -2.52
N ALA A 8 13.01 -36.57 -2.72
CA ALA A 8 13.95 -36.30 -1.64
C ALA A 8 13.49 -35.15 -0.70
N ASP A 9 12.67 -34.22 -1.19
CA ASP A 9 11.95 -33.23 -0.37
C ASP A 9 10.54 -33.76 -0.11
N ALA A 10 10.45 -34.79 0.74
CA ALA A 10 9.23 -35.55 0.95
C ALA A 10 8.06 -34.67 1.42
N ASP A 11 8.32 -33.70 2.30
CA ASP A 11 7.27 -32.82 2.85
C ASP A 11 6.66 -31.92 1.77
N ARG A 12 7.49 -31.16 1.02
CA ARG A 12 6.96 -30.29 -0.04
C ARG A 12 6.37 -31.10 -1.19
N HIS A 13 6.94 -32.26 -1.48
CA HIS A 13 6.40 -33.18 -2.47
C HIS A 13 4.99 -33.63 -2.10
N GLU A 14 4.78 -34.14 -0.88
CA GLU A 14 3.46 -34.59 -0.40
C GLU A 14 2.44 -33.44 -0.37
N ILE A 15 2.83 -32.27 0.12
CA ILE A 15 1.96 -31.09 0.16
C ILE A 15 1.55 -30.66 -1.26
N TRP A 16 2.47 -30.72 -2.24
CA TRP A 16 2.14 -30.42 -3.63
C TRP A 16 1.18 -31.45 -4.23
N GLU A 17 1.40 -32.74 -3.97
CA GLU A 17 0.50 -33.81 -4.41
C GLU A 17 -0.92 -33.62 -3.86
N MET A 18 -1.02 -33.20 -2.60
CA MET A 18 -2.28 -32.86 -1.92
C MET A 18 -2.96 -31.64 -2.57
N LEU A 19 -2.25 -30.51 -2.60
CA LEU A 19 -2.84 -29.21 -2.95
C LEU A 19 -2.98 -28.97 -4.46
N VAL A 20 -2.31 -29.75 -5.30
CA VAL A 20 -2.36 -29.60 -6.76
C VAL A 20 -2.98 -30.82 -7.40
N ARG A 21 -2.31 -31.99 -7.36
CA ARG A 21 -2.77 -33.17 -8.11
C ARG A 21 -4.13 -33.66 -7.59
N ARG A 22 -4.23 -34.02 -6.30
CA ARG A 22 -5.49 -34.55 -5.72
C ARG A 22 -6.61 -33.52 -5.69
N ASP A 23 -6.30 -32.24 -5.40
CA ASP A 23 -7.29 -31.16 -5.49
C ASP A 23 -7.86 -30.99 -6.90
N ILE A 24 -7.02 -31.02 -7.95
CA ILE A 24 -7.48 -30.94 -9.34
C ILE A 24 -8.29 -32.17 -9.71
N GLU A 25 -7.87 -33.38 -9.32
CA GLU A 25 -8.65 -34.61 -9.52
C GLU A 25 -10.05 -34.52 -8.90
N ALA A 26 -10.14 -34.07 -7.65
CA ALA A 26 -11.42 -33.87 -6.96
C ALA A 26 -12.29 -32.83 -7.67
N ARG A 27 -11.71 -31.71 -8.13
CA ARG A 27 -12.42 -30.67 -8.90
C ARG A 27 -12.92 -31.17 -10.25
N VAL A 28 -12.12 -31.92 -10.98
CA VAL A 28 -12.50 -32.51 -12.28
C VAL A 28 -13.60 -33.56 -12.11
N ALA A 29 -13.53 -34.34 -11.03
CA ALA A 29 -14.57 -35.30 -10.67
C ALA A 29 -15.85 -34.62 -10.17
N GLY A 30 -15.75 -33.40 -9.62
CA GLY A 30 -16.82 -32.76 -8.87
C GLY A 30 -17.19 -33.54 -7.61
N ASP A 31 -16.20 -34.18 -7.00
CA ASP A 31 -16.37 -35.08 -5.86
C ASP A 31 -15.81 -34.45 -4.59
N TRP A 32 -16.71 -34.00 -3.72
CA TRP A 32 -16.36 -33.41 -2.44
C TRP A 32 -15.60 -34.39 -1.54
N GLU A 33 -15.95 -35.68 -1.54
CA GLU A 33 -15.33 -36.64 -0.62
C GLU A 33 -13.85 -36.87 -0.97
N LEU A 34 -13.49 -36.80 -2.26
CA LEU A 34 -12.08 -36.81 -2.68
C LEU A 34 -11.30 -35.60 -2.15
N HIS A 35 -11.91 -34.42 -2.12
CA HIS A 35 -11.27 -33.22 -1.55
C HIS A 35 -11.23 -33.26 -0.02
N ALA A 36 -12.35 -33.64 0.61
CA ALA A 36 -12.49 -33.72 2.06
C ALA A 36 -11.56 -34.78 2.68
N ALA A 37 -11.10 -35.77 1.91
CA ALA A 37 -10.11 -36.75 2.33
C ALA A 37 -8.76 -36.14 2.73
N ASP A 38 -8.44 -34.91 2.28
CA ASP A 38 -7.23 -34.17 2.63
C ASP A 38 -7.48 -33.04 3.66
N ILE A 39 -8.72 -32.86 4.12
CA ILE A 39 -9.08 -31.86 5.15
C ILE A 39 -8.96 -32.48 6.54
N HIS A 40 -8.20 -31.83 7.43
CA HIS A 40 -8.19 -32.18 8.85
C HIS A 40 -9.43 -31.58 9.54
N ARG A 41 -10.54 -32.32 9.47
CA ARG A 41 -11.85 -31.88 9.98
C ARG A 41 -11.83 -31.27 11.40
N PRO A 42 -11.10 -31.81 12.40
CA PRO A 42 -11.12 -31.27 13.76
C PRO A 42 -10.50 -29.87 13.92
N SER A 43 -9.66 -29.43 12.98
CA SER A 43 -8.94 -28.15 13.10
C SER A 43 -9.13 -27.22 11.92
N PHE A 44 -9.91 -27.64 10.91
CA PHE A 44 -10.10 -26.89 9.69
C PHE A 44 -10.90 -25.60 9.93
N PHE A 45 -10.44 -24.49 9.33
CA PHE A 45 -11.23 -23.27 9.20
C PHE A 45 -10.91 -22.55 7.88
N ARG A 46 -11.81 -21.69 7.43
CA ARG A 46 -11.60 -20.86 6.24
C ARG A 46 -11.76 -19.39 6.54
N ILE A 47 -10.80 -18.59 6.10
CA ILE A 47 -10.88 -17.14 6.01
C ILE A 47 -11.07 -16.75 4.53
N ASP A 48 -12.00 -15.84 4.29
CA ASP A 48 -12.25 -15.27 2.97
C ASP A 48 -11.78 -13.82 2.94
N ALA A 49 -10.79 -13.53 2.10
CA ALA A 49 -10.24 -12.20 1.93
C ALA A 49 -11.13 -11.28 1.07
N ARG A 50 -12.12 -11.83 0.36
CA ARG A 50 -13.10 -11.09 -0.46
C ARG A 50 -12.44 -10.21 -1.54
N GLY A 51 -11.29 -10.64 -2.07
CA GLY A 51 -10.51 -9.87 -3.04
C GLY A 51 -9.86 -8.60 -2.46
N ALA A 52 -9.83 -8.44 -1.13
CA ALA A 52 -9.30 -7.25 -0.48
C ALA A 52 -7.86 -7.45 0.01
N ASP A 53 -6.99 -6.48 -0.30
CA ASP A 53 -5.65 -6.37 0.27
C ASP A 53 -5.67 -6.04 1.78
N ALA A 54 -6.76 -5.44 2.28
CA ALA A 54 -6.88 -4.99 3.67
C ALA A 54 -7.43 -6.11 4.60
N PRO A 55 -6.66 -6.56 5.62
CA PRO A 55 -7.09 -7.62 6.53
C PRO A 55 -8.39 -7.33 7.29
N ASP A 56 -8.72 -6.06 7.55
CA ASP A 56 -9.96 -5.64 8.20
C ASP A 56 -11.23 -6.03 7.42
N ARG A 57 -11.09 -6.36 6.13
CA ARG A 57 -12.19 -6.81 5.27
C ARG A 57 -12.33 -8.33 5.24
N TRP A 58 -11.34 -9.07 5.73
CA TRP A 58 -11.34 -10.52 5.73
C TRP A 58 -12.33 -11.05 6.77
N ARG A 59 -12.97 -12.19 6.49
CA ARG A 59 -13.96 -12.77 7.40
C ARG A 59 -13.75 -14.26 7.54
N LEU A 60 -14.00 -14.78 8.75
CA LEU A 60 -14.17 -16.19 8.97
C LEU A 60 -15.40 -16.66 8.18
N ALA A 61 -15.20 -17.53 7.21
CA ALA A 61 -16.22 -18.00 6.28
C ALA A 61 -16.67 -19.44 6.57
N ALA A 62 -15.82 -20.24 7.21
CA ALA A 62 -16.18 -21.58 7.71
C ALA A 62 -15.35 -21.92 8.96
N SER A 63 -15.97 -22.60 9.92
CA SER A 63 -15.33 -23.10 11.13
C SER A 63 -14.96 -24.59 11.07
N ASP A 64 -15.35 -25.28 10.00
CA ASP A 64 -15.09 -26.70 9.74
C ASP A 64 -15.20 -27.01 8.23
N GLY A 65 -14.90 -28.24 7.85
CA GLY A 65 -14.93 -28.68 6.45
C GLY A 65 -16.34 -28.70 5.85
N GLU A 66 -17.38 -29.01 6.62
CA GLU A 66 -18.76 -29.06 6.11
C GLU A 66 -19.30 -27.65 5.82
N GLY A 67 -18.99 -26.67 6.66
CA GLY A 67 -19.29 -25.27 6.40
C GLY A 67 -18.54 -24.71 5.18
N TYR A 68 -17.43 -25.33 4.77
CA TYR A 68 -16.69 -24.98 3.56
C TYR A 68 -17.26 -25.65 2.29
N ARG A 69 -17.90 -26.82 2.42
CA ARG A 69 -18.38 -27.64 1.30
C ARG A 69 -19.15 -26.86 0.23
N ALA A 70 -20.14 -26.07 0.63
CA ALA A 70 -20.97 -25.32 -0.32
C ALA A 70 -20.16 -24.32 -1.16
N HIS A 71 -19.12 -23.71 -0.57
CA HIS A 71 -18.20 -22.84 -1.31
C HIS A 71 -17.35 -23.66 -2.28
N TRP A 72 -16.81 -24.80 -1.84
CA TRP A 72 -16.01 -25.66 -2.70
C TRP A 72 -16.82 -26.15 -3.91
N GLU A 73 -18.02 -26.70 -3.67
CA GLU A 73 -18.93 -27.19 -4.72
C GLU A 73 -19.32 -26.07 -5.69
N GLY A 74 -19.57 -24.86 -5.18
CA GLY A 74 -19.83 -23.68 -6.03
C GLY A 74 -18.63 -23.20 -6.85
N SER A 75 -17.40 -23.58 -6.47
CA SER A 75 -16.16 -23.25 -7.18
C SER A 75 -15.76 -24.28 -8.24
N VAL A 76 -16.37 -25.47 -8.19
CA VAL A 76 -16.12 -26.53 -9.18
C VAL A 76 -16.70 -26.07 -10.53
N PRO A 77 -15.95 -26.20 -11.64
CA PRO A 77 -16.50 -25.92 -12.97
C PRO A 77 -17.82 -26.71 -13.14
N GLN A 78 -18.93 -26.00 -13.34
CA GLN A 78 -20.19 -26.66 -13.65
C GLN A 78 -19.97 -27.55 -14.89
N ARG A 79 -20.64 -28.70 -14.94
CA ARG A 79 -20.64 -29.60 -16.10
C ARG A 79 -21.10 -28.81 -17.33
N ALA A 80 -20.18 -28.18 -18.03
CA ALA A 80 -20.41 -27.79 -19.42
C ALA A 80 -20.58 -29.13 -20.13
N GLU A 81 -21.77 -29.39 -20.66
CA GLU A 81 -22.15 -30.62 -21.38
C GLU A 81 -21.28 -30.90 -22.63
N THR A 82 -20.14 -30.22 -22.79
CA THR A 82 -19.36 -30.09 -24.02
C THR A 82 -17.83 -30.09 -23.85
N ARG A 83 -17.25 -30.24 -22.64
CA ARG A 83 -15.78 -30.35 -22.47
C ARG A 83 -15.33 -31.67 -21.84
N ASP A 84 -14.36 -32.28 -22.49
CA ASP A 84 -13.67 -33.49 -22.03
C ASP A 84 -12.90 -33.26 -20.71
N ARG A 85 -12.89 -34.26 -19.83
CA ARG A 85 -12.29 -34.18 -18.49
C ARG A 85 -10.79 -33.94 -18.54
N ASP A 86 -10.10 -34.54 -19.50
CA ASP A 86 -8.65 -34.37 -19.65
C ASP A 86 -8.31 -32.94 -20.05
N THR A 87 -9.15 -32.32 -20.88
CA THR A 87 -9.01 -30.90 -21.26
C THR A 87 -9.20 -29.97 -20.05
N VAL A 88 -10.20 -30.24 -19.18
CA VAL A 88 -10.41 -29.44 -17.95
C VAL A 88 -9.25 -29.63 -16.98
N SER A 89 -8.78 -30.86 -16.81
CA SER A 89 -7.62 -31.19 -15.97
C SER A 89 -6.37 -30.46 -16.44
N ALA A 90 -6.06 -30.52 -17.74
CA ALA A 90 -4.92 -29.83 -18.33
C ALA A 90 -5.00 -28.31 -18.12
N ALA A 91 -6.17 -27.70 -18.34
CA ALA A 91 -6.37 -26.27 -18.13
C ALA A 91 -6.19 -25.86 -16.66
N LEU A 92 -6.71 -26.65 -15.71
CA LEU A 92 -6.49 -26.39 -14.28
C LEU A 92 -5.03 -26.54 -13.89
N HIS A 93 -4.32 -27.52 -14.46
CA HIS A 93 -2.89 -27.71 -14.25
C HIS A 93 -2.07 -26.55 -14.81
N ASP A 94 -2.38 -26.07 -16.01
CA ASP A 94 -1.66 -24.95 -16.64
C ASP A 94 -1.90 -23.63 -15.91
N ALA A 95 -3.11 -23.43 -15.38
CA ALA A 95 -3.46 -22.26 -14.59
C ALA A 95 -2.93 -22.32 -13.14
N THR A 96 -2.50 -23.47 -12.63
CA THR A 96 -2.12 -23.62 -11.22
C THR A 96 -0.61 -23.61 -11.02
N THR A 97 -0.14 -22.68 -10.19
CA THR A 97 1.26 -22.66 -9.72
C THR A 97 1.34 -22.86 -8.21
N LEU A 98 2.12 -23.84 -7.76
CA LEU A 98 2.54 -23.98 -6.37
C LEU A 98 4.05 -24.27 -6.35
N ARG A 99 4.83 -23.26 -5.97
CA ARG A 99 6.31 -23.30 -5.92
C ARG A 99 6.86 -22.91 -4.56
N ASP A 100 6.08 -22.20 -3.78
CA ASP A 100 6.47 -21.68 -2.48
C ASP A 100 5.66 -22.39 -1.40
N ILE A 101 6.38 -23.21 -0.63
CA ILE A 101 5.86 -23.98 0.49
C ILE A 101 6.90 -23.82 1.60
N ASP A 102 6.54 -23.04 2.63
CA ASP A 102 7.33 -22.94 3.84
C ASP A 102 6.95 -24.08 4.78
N VAL A 103 7.96 -24.81 5.27
CA VAL A 103 7.77 -25.98 6.14
C VAL A 103 8.61 -25.76 7.39
N ASN A 104 7.95 -25.77 8.55
CA ASN A 104 8.58 -25.62 9.85
C ASN A 104 8.01 -26.67 10.81
N GLY A 105 8.76 -27.76 10.99
CA GLY A 105 8.31 -28.91 11.79
C GLY A 105 7.05 -29.54 11.21
N ASP A 106 5.99 -29.61 12.01
CA ASP A 106 4.70 -30.19 11.64
C ASP A 106 3.69 -29.15 11.11
N VAL A 107 4.15 -27.96 10.74
CA VAL A 107 3.33 -26.88 10.17
C VAL A 107 3.92 -26.45 8.84
N ALA A 108 3.05 -26.18 7.87
CA ALA A 108 3.47 -25.62 6.59
C ALA A 108 2.50 -24.55 6.11
N LEU A 109 3.02 -23.59 5.36
CA LEU A 109 2.27 -22.56 4.65
C LEU A 109 2.55 -22.70 3.15
N ALA A 110 1.51 -22.98 2.37
CA ALA A 110 1.64 -23.19 0.94
C ALA A 110 0.95 -22.07 0.16
N HIS A 111 1.67 -21.46 -0.79
CA HIS A 111 1.23 -20.32 -1.58
C HIS A 111 0.77 -20.79 -2.96
N LYS A 112 -0.51 -21.16 -3.06
CA LYS A 112 -1.09 -21.64 -4.33
C LYS A 112 -1.63 -20.45 -5.12
N LYS A 113 -1.14 -20.29 -6.35
CA LYS A 113 -1.57 -19.25 -7.29
C LYS A 113 -2.40 -19.86 -8.41
N MET A 114 -3.39 -19.11 -8.89
CA MET A 114 -4.15 -19.46 -10.08
C MET A 114 -4.16 -18.33 -11.10
N ASP A 115 -3.59 -18.60 -12.27
CA ASP A 115 -3.52 -17.73 -13.44
C ASP A 115 -4.60 -18.15 -14.44
N GLY A 116 -5.84 -17.68 -14.22
CA GLY A 116 -6.99 -17.95 -15.08
C GLY A 116 -7.34 -16.79 -16.01
N ALA A 117 -8.38 -16.95 -16.84
CA ALA A 117 -8.93 -15.88 -17.69
C ALA A 117 -9.60 -14.70 -16.92
N GLY A 118 -9.57 -14.74 -15.58
CA GLY A 118 -10.06 -13.69 -14.68
C GLY A 118 -8.92 -12.95 -13.99
N ALA A 119 -9.23 -12.16 -12.96
CA ALA A 119 -8.21 -11.51 -12.15
C ALA A 119 -7.30 -12.56 -11.46
N PRO A 120 -5.97 -12.38 -11.45
CA PRO A 120 -5.07 -13.30 -10.77
C PRO A 120 -5.42 -13.37 -9.28
N ALA A 121 -5.47 -14.59 -8.76
CA ALA A 121 -5.84 -14.85 -7.38
C ALA A 121 -4.86 -15.83 -6.74
N GLN A 122 -4.68 -15.70 -5.44
CA GLN A 122 -3.90 -16.62 -4.64
C GLN A 122 -4.69 -17.14 -3.44
N THR A 123 -4.25 -18.29 -2.95
CA THR A 123 -4.76 -18.93 -1.75
C THR A 123 -3.59 -19.38 -0.91
N LEU A 124 -3.62 -19.03 0.37
CA LEU A 124 -2.71 -19.56 1.37
C LEU A 124 -3.36 -20.77 2.02
N TYR A 125 -2.68 -21.91 1.94
CA TYR A 125 -3.09 -23.13 2.65
C TYR A 125 -2.25 -23.27 3.90
N LEU A 126 -2.93 -23.39 5.04
CA LEU A 126 -2.35 -23.72 6.33
C LEU A 126 -2.39 -25.24 6.46
N CYS A 127 -1.23 -25.86 6.45
CA CYS A 127 -1.09 -27.31 6.49
C CYS A 127 -0.52 -27.75 7.83
N ARG A 128 -0.95 -28.92 8.31
CA ARG A 128 -0.38 -29.57 9.50
C ARG A 128 -0.09 -31.03 9.24
N ARG A 129 1.02 -31.51 9.80
CA ARG A 129 1.36 -32.92 9.82
C ARG A 129 0.80 -33.57 11.08
N ILE A 130 0.00 -34.60 10.91
CA ILE A 130 -0.66 -35.35 12.00
C ILE A 130 -0.55 -36.83 11.65
N ASP A 131 -0.05 -37.63 12.60
CA ASP A 131 0.21 -39.06 12.44
C ASP A 131 1.02 -39.39 11.17
N GLY A 132 2.01 -38.55 10.87
CA GLY A 132 2.94 -38.73 9.74
C GLY A 132 2.38 -38.36 8.37
N ARG A 133 1.17 -37.78 8.29
CA ARG A 133 0.55 -37.31 7.04
C ARG A 133 0.30 -35.81 7.06
N TRP A 134 0.49 -35.13 5.93
CA TRP A 134 0.11 -33.73 5.77
C TRP A 134 -1.38 -33.57 5.48
N TRP A 135 -1.99 -32.57 6.13
CA TRP A 135 -3.39 -32.24 6.00
C TRP A 135 -3.61 -30.75 5.75
N ILE A 136 -4.74 -30.41 5.12
CA ILE A 136 -5.27 -29.05 5.07
C ILE A 136 -5.94 -28.75 6.41
N ALA A 137 -5.34 -27.86 7.19
CA ALA A 137 -5.86 -27.38 8.48
C ALA A 137 -6.49 -25.98 8.38
N GLY A 138 -6.29 -25.28 7.28
CA GLY A 138 -7.02 -24.04 7.02
C GLY A 138 -6.75 -23.45 5.66
N ILE A 139 -7.64 -22.56 5.23
CA ILE A 139 -7.56 -21.89 3.94
C ILE A 139 -7.79 -20.39 4.15
N LEU A 140 -6.85 -19.57 3.68
CA LEU A 140 -7.08 -18.15 3.45
C LEU A 140 -7.16 -17.93 1.94
N GLY A 141 -8.40 -17.83 1.45
CA GLY A 141 -8.71 -17.78 0.02
C GLY A 141 -9.19 -16.41 -0.44
N ALA A 142 -9.34 -16.28 -1.76
CA ALA A 142 -9.76 -15.04 -2.43
C ALA A 142 -8.82 -13.85 -2.16
N LEU A 143 -7.51 -14.13 -2.00
CA LEU A 143 -6.50 -13.08 -1.93
C LEU A 143 -6.19 -12.58 -3.34
N PRO A 144 -6.06 -11.26 -3.56
CA PRO A 144 -5.55 -10.73 -4.81
C PRO A 144 -4.09 -11.14 -5.05
N ASP A 145 -3.67 -11.30 -6.30
CA ASP A 145 -2.26 -11.49 -6.68
C ASP A 145 -1.83 -10.47 -7.75
N PRO A 146 -0.79 -9.63 -7.51
CA PRO A 146 -0.03 -9.52 -6.26
C PRO A 146 -0.87 -8.91 -5.13
N MET A 147 -0.65 -9.39 -3.90
CA MET A 147 -1.14 -8.67 -2.71
C MET A 147 -0.39 -7.37 -2.53
N GLY A 148 -1.09 -6.34 -2.04
CA GLY A 148 -0.48 -5.04 -1.78
C GLY A 148 -0.15 -4.29 -3.04
N THR A 149 -1.07 -4.31 -4.02
CA THR A 149 -0.97 -3.43 -5.19
C THR A 149 -0.66 -2.01 -4.74
N ARG A 150 0.29 -1.37 -5.46
CA ARG A 150 0.92 -0.06 -5.16
C ARG A 150 0.03 0.80 -4.28
N PRO A 151 0.48 1.30 -3.11
CA PRO A 151 -0.32 2.24 -2.32
C PRO A 151 -0.92 3.26 -3.29
N PRO A 152 -2.22 3.60 -3.17
CA PRO A 152 -2.91 4.45 -4.13
C PRO A 152 -1.96 5.57 -4.53
N ALA A 153 -1.70 5.69 -5.84
CA ALA A 153 -0.65 6.54 -6.39
C ALA A 153 -0.57 7.81 -5.57
N ALA A 154 0.60 8.11 -4.99
CA ALA A 154 0.81 9.23 -4.06
C ALA A 154 -0.15 10.38 -4.34
N ALA A 155 -1.26 10.45 -3.59
CA ALA A 155 -2.38 11.28 -4.01
C ALA A 155 -2.11 12.69 -3.52
N LYS A 156 -2.00 13.63 -4.46
CA LYS A 156 -1.90 15.06 -4.17
C LYS A 156 -3.29 15.56 -3.77
N VAL A 157 -3.45 15.95 -2.52
CA VAL A 157 -4.66 16.57 -2.01
C VAL A 157 -4.34 18.02 -1.70
N ALA A 158 -5.03 18.94 -2.37
CA ALA A 158 -4.95 20.37 -2.05
C ALA A 158 -6.03 20.68 -1.00
N PRO A 159 -5.65 20.97 0.26
CA PRO A 159 -6.62 21.41 1.25
C PRO A 159 -7.14 22.82 0.91
N PRO A 160 -8.29 23.26 1.49
CA PRO A 160 -8.77 24.62 1.33
C PRO A 160 -7.76 25.64 1.85
N SER A 161 -7.09 26.34 0.94
CA SER A 161 -6.01 27.30 1.22
C SER A 161 -6.27 28.66 0.55
N ARG A 162 -5.64 29.73 1.05
CA ARG A 162 -5.73 31.08 0.45
C ARG A 162 -4.57 31.32 -0.52
N GLN A 163 -4.80 32.12 -1.56
CA GLN A 163 -3.76 32.44 -2.55
C GLN A 163 -3.93 33.85 -3.14
N HIS A 164 -2.82 34.52 -3.46
CA HIS A 164 -2.80 35.84 -4.07
C HIS A 164 -3.30 35.83 -5.53
N LYS A 165 -3.92 36.92 -5.97
CA LYS A 165 -4.58 36.99 -7.30
C LYS A 165 -3.64 36.86 -8.50
N THR A 166 -2.34 37.07 -8.29
CA THR A 166 -1.30 37.04 -9.32
C THR A 166 -0.56 35.69 -9.39
N ALA A 167 -1.05 34.65 -8.71
CA ALA A 167 -0.38 33.35 -8.64
C ALA A 167 -0.35 32.61 -9.99
N GLY A 168 0.78 31.96 -10.27
CA GLY A 168 0.94 31.04 -11.39
C GLY A 168 0.25 29.69 -11.14
N PRO A 169 0.41 28.71 -12.06
CA PRO A 169 -0.29 27.42 -12.00
C PRO A 169 0.36 26.45 -10.99
N TYR A 170 0.30 26.78 -9.70
CA TYR A 170 0.79 25.93 -8.60
C TYR A 170 -0.23 25.87 -7.45
N SER A 171 -0.19 24.79 -6.67
CA SER A 171 -0.97 24.67 -5.43
C SER A 171 -0.14 25.26 -4.29
N PRO A 172 -0.65 26.22 -3.50
CA PRO A 172 0.12 26.82 -2.41
C PRO A 172 0.52 25.80 -1.33
N VAL A 173 -0.27 24.73 -1.18
CA VAL A 173 0.02 23.59 -0.30
C VAL A 173 -0.55 22.29 -0.86
N LEU A 174 0.16 21.17 -0.64
CA LEU A 174 -0.29 19.82 -0.98
C LEU A 174 0.00 18.83 0.15
N GLU A 175 -0.97 17.95 0.45
CA GLU A 175 -0.80 16.72 1.22
C GLU A 175 -0.57 15.53 0.26
N VAL A 176 0.40 14.66 0.54
CA VAL A 176 0.75 13.49 -0.32
C VAL A 176 0.43 12.17 0.37
N ARG A 177 -0.71 11.55 0.05
CA ARG A 177 -1.19 10.29 0.69
C ARG A 177 -0.69 9.01 0.01
N PRO A 178 -0.48 7.88 0.72
CA PRO A 178 -0.75 7.66 2.15
C PRO A 178 0.34 8.20 3.10
N GLY A 179 1.25 9.07 2.64
CA GLY A 179 2.13 9.83 3.53
C GLY A 179 1.42 11.03 4.19
N ARG A 180 1.94 11.48 5.32
CA ARG A 180 1.51 12.73 5.98
C ARG A 180 2.38 13.93 5.58
N ILE A 181 3.06 13.83 4.44
CA ILE A 181 3.96 14.90 3.98
C ILE A 181 3.11 16.04 3.42
N VAL A 182 3.34 17.22 3.97
CA VAL A 182 2.81 18.50 3.50
C VAL A 182 3.96 19.28 2.88
N VAL A 183 3.75 19.80 1.68
CA VAL A 183 4.70 20.71 1.02
C VAL A 183 3.99 22.02 0.68
N ILE A 184 4.62 23.15 0.99
CA ILE A 184 4.14 24.46 0.57
C ILE A 184 5.03 25.00 -0.55
N SER A 185 4.43 25.68 -1.53
CA SER A 185 5.18 26.40 -2.55
C SER A 185 5.93 27.60 -1.95
N GLY A 186 6.87 28.15 -2.71
CA GLY A 186 7.56 29.40 -2.36
C GLY A 186 6.57 30.47 -1.94
N GLN A 187 6.69 30.92 -0.70
CA GLN A 187 5.98 32.08 -0.17
C GLN A 187 6.92 33.27 -0.18
N ALA A 188 6.38 34.45 -0.45
CA ALA A 188 7.02 35.75 -0.31
C ALA A 188 6.04 36.71 0.37
N ALA A 189 6.47 37.94 0.66
CA ALA A 189 5.61 38.96 1.25
C ALA A 189 4.65 39.56 0.21
N LEU A 190 3.63 38.79 -0.19
CA LEU A 190 2.50 39.29 -0.95
C LEU A 190 1.23 39.29 -0.11
N ASP A 191 0.46 40.36 -0.28
CA ASP A 191 -0.93 40.39 0.14
C ASP A 191 -1.84 39.66 -0.86
N LEU A 192 -3.07 39.34 -0.44
CA LEU A 192 -4.04 38.62 -1.27
C LEU A 192 -4.40 39.38 -2.58
N ASP A 193 -4.30 40.70 -2.55
CA ASP A 193 -4.49 41.55 -3.73
C ASP A 193 -3.28 41.58 -4.66
N GLY A 194 -2.20 40.84 -4.34
CA GLY A 194 -0.99 40.73 -5.13
C GLY A 194 0.00 41.87 -4.96
N THR A 195 -0.15 42.74 -3.95
CA THR A 195 0.80 43.82 -3.66
C THR A 195 1.90 43.36 -2.69
N VAL A 196 3.07 43.99 -2.78
CA VAL A 196 4.17 43.81 -1.83
C VAL A 196 4.11 44.96 -0.81
N PRO A 197 3.72 44.70 0.45
CA PRO A 197 3.36 45.76 1.40
C PRO A 197 4.57 46.53 1.94
N THR A 198 5.78 46.01 1.75
CA THR A 198 7.02 46.62 2.27
C THR A 198 8.25 46.23 1.47
N GLN A 199 9.23 47.14 1.43
CA GLN A 199 10.58 46.92 0.89
C GLN A 199 11.64 46.92 2.01
N GLU A 200 11.21 46.92 3.27
CA GLU A 200 12.11 46.73 4.41
C GLU A 200 12.32 45.23 4.62
N PHE A 201 13.58 44.78 4.54
CA PHE A 201 13.93 43.37 4.45
C PHE A 201 13.42 42.52 5.62
N LYS A 202 13.52 43.01 6.86
CA LYS A 202 13.07 42.25 8.03
C LYS A 202 11.54 42.12 8.05
N ALA A 203 10.82 43.18 7.73
CA ALA A 203 9.37 43.17 7.60
C ALA A 203 8.92 42.22 6.47
N GLN A 204 9.62 42.25 5.32
CA GLN A 204 9.36 41.34 4.22
C GLN A 204 9.59 39.87 4.64
N SER A 205 10.64 39.61 5.43
CA SER A 205 10.93 38.27 5.99
C SER A 205 9.84 37.78 6.95
N ARG A 206 9.31 38.67 7.81
CA ARG A 206 8.23 38.34 8.75
C ARG A 206 6.95 37.94 8.02
N ILE A 207 6.51 38.78 7.09
CA ILE A 207 5.29 38.53 6.30
C ILE A 207 5.45 37.24 5.47
N THR A 208 6.64 36.99 4.93
CA THR A 208 6.93 35.74 4.23
C THR A 208 6.72 34.50 5.11
N LEU A 209 7.22 34.52 6.35
CA LEU A 209 7.01 33.43 7.31
C LEU A 209 5.54 33.33 7.75
N GLU A 210 4.85 34.44 7.96
CA GLU A 210 3.40 34.46 8.28
C GLU A 210 2.56 33.84 7.15
N ASN A 211 2.94 34.11 5.89
CA ASN A 211 2.35 33.48 4.72
C ASN A 211 2.62 31.97 4.71
N CYS A 212 3.85 31.52 5.03
CA CYS A 212 4.14 30.09 5.21
C CYS A 212 3.23 29.45 6.27
N LEU A 213 3.08 30.07 7.44
CA LEU A 213 2.24 29.56 8.52
C LEU A 213 0.78 29.42 8.07
N THR A 214 0.26 30.41 7.34
CA THR A 214 -1.11 30.39 6.81
C THR A 214 -1.34 29.18 5.90
N GLN A 215 -0.37 28.85 5.04
CA GLN A 215 -0.47 27.68 4.16
C GLN A 215 -0.36 26.35 4.92
N LEU A 216 0.54 26.27 5.92
CA LEU A 216 0.67 25.09 6.77
C LEU A 216 -0.63 24.82 7.56
N GLN A 217 -1.23 25.87 8.13
CA GLN A 217 -2.49 25.78 8.88
C GLN A 217 -3.65 25.28 8.03
N ALA A 218 -3.70 25.63 6.73
CA ALA A 218 -4.68 25.08 5.81
C ALA A 218 -4.59 23.55 5.68
N ALA A 219 -3.39 22.98 5.84
CA ALA A 219 -3.16 21.54 5.86
C ALA A 219 -3.26 20.92 7.28
N GLY A 220 -3.60 21.70 8.30
CA GLY A 220 -3.63 21.27 9.70
C GLY A 220 -2.24 21.04 10.29
N CYS A 221 -1.24 21.81 9.84
CA CYS A 221 0.12 21.81 10.37
C CYS A 221 0.48 23.19 10.96
N ASP A 222 1.55 23.26 11.75
CA ASP A 222 2.21 24.49 12.17
C ASP A 222 3.74 24.42 11.96
N PHE A 223 4.50 25.35 12.53
CA PHE A 223 5.97 25.36 12.40
C PHE A 223 6.68 24.22 13.14
N ALA A 224 6.07 23.60 14.15
CA ALA A 224 6.62 22.45 14.85
C ALA A 224 6.58 21.17 13.98
N ASP A 225 5.67 21.13 13.00
CA ASP A 225 5.59 20.03 12.02
C ASP A 225 6.62 20.15 10.88
N VAL A 226 7.25 21.31 10.73
CA VAL A 226 8.20 21.59 9.64
C VAL A 226 9.53 20.91 9.92
N PHE A 227 10.00 20.08 8.99
CA PHE A 227 11.29 19.40 9.10
C PHE A 227 12.32 19.89 8.07
N LYS A 228 11.91 20.52 6.96
CA LYS A 228 12.81 21.06 5.94
C LYS A 228 12.37 22.45 5.48
N VAL A 229 13.34 23.35 5.34
CA VAL A 229 13.17 24.70 4.79
C VAL A 229 14.20 24.95 3.69
N ASN A 230 13.77 25.57 2.58
CA ASN A 230 14.67 26.19 1.61
C ASN A 230 14.39 27.70 1.59
N VAL A 231 15.45 28.50 1.69
CA VAL A 231 15.40 29.96 1.72
C VAL A 231 16.14 30.49 0.50
N PHE A 232 15.49 31.36 -0.26
CA PHE A 232 16.08 32.02 -1.41
C PHE A 232 16.15 33.52 -1.11
N LEU A 233 17.34 34.11 -1.18
CA LEU A 233 17.58 35.53 -0.96
C LEU A 233 18.07 36.18 -2.25
N THR A 234 17.71 37.44 -2.52
CA THR A 234 18.30 38.19 -3.65
C THR A 234 19.73 38.62 -3.38
N ASP A 235 20.06 38.89 -2.11
CA ASP A 235 21.41 39.19 -1.62
C ASP A 235 21.71 38.39 -0.34
N LEU A 236 22.77 37.59 -0.35
CA LEU A 236 23.21 36.85 0.84
C LEU A 236 23.79 37.75 1.94
N SER A 237 24.08 39.02 1.65
CA SER A 237 24.48 39.98 2.68
C SER A 237 23.38 40.20 3.74
N ASP A 238 22.10 39.96 3.39
CA ASP A 238 20.95 40.05 4.29
C ASP A 238 20.76 38.81 5.19
N TRP A 239 21.57 37.77 5.02
CA TRP A 239 21.50 36.53 5.81
C TRP A 239 21.49 36.73 7.34
N PRO A 240 22.29 37.63 7.94
CA PRO A 240 22.22 37.89 9.37
C PRO A 240 20.87 38.46 9.81
N ALA A 241 20.30 39.39 9.04
CA ALA A 241 19.02 40.01 9.32
C ALA A 241 17.87 38.99 9.22
N PHE A 242 17.94 38.10 8.22
CA PHE A 242 16.96 37.02 8.06
C PHE A 242 17.00 36.07 9.26
N ASN A 243 18.19 35.67 9.72
CA ASN A 243 18.34 34.77 10.86
C ASN A 243 17.85 35.35 12.18
N GLU A 244 17.88 36.67 12.36
CA GLU A 244 17.28 37.34 13.50
C GLU A 244 15.75 37.10 13.51
N VAL A 245 15.08 37.44 12.41
CA VAL A 245 13.64 37.23 12.23
C VAL A 245 13.26 35.75 12.36
N TYR A 246 14.03 34.87 11.71
CA TYR A 246 13.75 33.44 11.69
C TYR A 246 13.77 32.80 13.09
N ARG A 247 14.73 33.19 13.95
CA ARG A 247 14.85 32.66 15.32
C ARG A 247 13.74 33.13 16.25
N GLU A 248 13.14 34.28 15.98
CA GLU A 248 12.01 34.78 16.77
C GLU A 248 10.73 34.00 16.50
N ILE A 249 10.60 33.41 15.29
CA ILE A 249 9.35 32.82 14.82
C ILE A 249 9.40 31.28 14.83
N MET A 250 10.52 30.69 14.43
CA MET A 250 10.61 29.24 14.25
C MET A 250 10.97 28.53 15.56
N PRO A 251 10.21 27.51 15.98
CA PRO A 251 10.47 26.79 17.22
C PRO A 251 11.75 25.94 17.13
N GLU A 252 12.28 25.57 18.29
CA GLU A 252 13.29 24.53 18.42
C GLU A 252 12.63 23.13 18.62
N PRO A 253 13.24 22.03 18.13
CA PRO A 253 14.45 22.01 17.30
C PRO A 253 14.18 22.56 15.90
N HIS A 254 15.09 23.39 15.40
CA HIS A 254 14.93 24.00 14.08
C HIS A 254 14.97 22.94 12.96
N PRO A 255 14.21 23.12 11.87
CA PRO A 255 14.24 22.21 10.72
C PRO A 255 15.60 22.22 10.02
N VAL A 256 15.89 21.17 9.26
CA VAL A 256 17.04 21.20 8.34
C VAL A 256 16.81 22.29 7.30
N ARG A 257 17.83 23.11 7.04
CA ARG A 257 17.67 24.34 6.25
C ARG A 257 18.78 24.49 5.22
N THR A 258 18.40 24.95 4.02
CA THR A 258 19.32 25.36 2.96
C THR A 258 19.00 26.80 2.59
N ALA A 259 20.03 27.63 2.39
CA ALA A 259 19.87 29.01 1.93
C ALA A 259 20.80 29.28 0.75
N VAL A 260 20.30 29.96 -0.28
CA VAL A 260 21.06 30.33 -1.47
C VAL A 260 20.70 31.73 -1.95
N GLN A 261 21.59 32.35 -2.71
CA GLN A 261 21.25 33.53 -3.48
C GLN A 261 20.55 33.13 -4.78
N ALA A 262 19.47 33.81 -5.15
CA ALA A 262 18.73 33.57 -6.39
C ALA A 262 18.06 34.85 -6.92
N GLY A 263 17.78 34.89 -8.22
CA GLY A 263 16.84 35.87 -8.76
C GLY A 263 15.41 35.48 -8.38
N LEU A 264 14.64 36.41 -7.84
CA LEU A 264 13.25 36.21 -7.42
C LEU A 264 12.29 36.98 -8.33
N LEU A 265 11.00 36.65 -8.27
CA LEU A 265 9.95 37.38 -8.98
C LEU A 265 9.69 38.74 -8.31
N ASP A 266 9.15 39.69 -9.09
CA ASP A 266 8.74 41.02 -8.60
C ASP A 266 9.86 41.72 -7.79
N THR A 267 9.50 42.39 -6.70
CA THR A 267 10.37 43.08 -5.75
C THR A 267 10.62 42.25 -4.49
N PHE A 268 10.52 40.91 -4.60
CA PHE A 268 10.80 40.02 -3.47
C PHE A 268 12.31 40.01 -3.20
N GLN A 269 12.67 40.14 -1.94
CA GLN A 269 14.04 39.99 -1.44
C GLN A 269 14.27 38.63 -0.78
N VAL A 270 13.17 37.96 -0.38
CA VAL A 270 13.18 36.63 0.24
C VAL A 270 11.98 35.79 -0.23
N GLU A 271 12.24 34.52 -0.52
CA GLU A 271 11.21 33.51 -0.81
C GLU A 271 11.52 32.22 -0.04
N ILE A 272 10.50 31.58 0.53
CA ILE A 272 10.66 30.39 1.39
C ILE A 272 9.69 29.29 0.97
N GLU A 273 10.22 28.08 0.79
CA GLU A 273 9.41 26.85 0.74
C GLU A 273 9.69 25.95 1.95
N MET A 274 8.68 25.18 2.35
CA MET A 274 8.77 24.30 3.52
C MET A 274 8.15 22.93 3.27
N TRP A 275 8.70 21.93 3.94
CA TRP A 275 8.14 20.59 4.03
C TRP A 275 7.86 20.27 5.49
N ALA A 276 6.65 19.76 5.74
CA ALA A 276 6.15 19.39 7.05
C ALA A 276 5.61 17.96 7.05
N VAL A 277 5.49 17.36 8.23
CA VAL A 277 4.77 16.10 8.43
C VAL A 277 3.58 16.38 9.32
N ARG A 278 2.37 16.23 8.80
CA ARG A 278 1.16 16.27 9.62
C ARG A 278 1.19 15.11 10.61
N SER A 279 0.92 15.38 11.88
CA SER A 279 0.69 14.33 12.88
C SER A 279 -0.57 13.49 12.61
#